data_AF-C1GX00-F1
#
_entry.id   AF-C1GX00-F1
#
_cell.length_a   1.000
_cell.length_b   1.000
_cell.length_c   1.000
_cell.angle_alpha   90.00
_cell.angle_beta   90.00
_cell.angle_gamma   90.00
#
_symmetry.space_group_name_H-M   'P 1'
#
loop_
_entity.id
_entity.type
_entity.pdbx_description
1 polymer ?
#
loop_
_entity_poly.entity_id
_entity_poly.type
_entity_poly.pdbx_seq_one_letter_code
_entity_poly.pdbx_strand_id
1 'polypeptide(L)'
;MTTLLTSIAITYGLHVRCISTPVPTPSPTPNFAPALYQTTCSRFPQYDDCIGTDRRFCSMWRTIGFLMSFAVLLEGMTLITYIIILSGGKQIRERGWRILTFFLVLVGLVQCSGMAVASYLHDNDDHFYLGFRLDDSFILCTVSWCLALLCALSVYVAARVLPSEGGYELIPDPDN
;
A
#
# COMPACT_ATOMS: atom_id res chain seq x y z
N MET A 1 3.73 -40.15 19.63
CA MET A 1 3.16 -38.84 19.98
C MET A 1 2.54 -38.26 18.72
N THR A 2 1.26 -38.52 18.50
CA THR A 2 0.47 -37.97 17.39
C THR A 2 0.08 -36.54 17.76
N THR A 3 0.98 -35.58 17.50
CA THR A 3 0.65 -34.16 17.52
C THR A 3 -0.24 -33.86 16.32
N LEU A 4 -1.51 -33.63 16.59
CA LEU A 4 -2.49 -33.03 15.68
C LEU A 4 -1.87 -31.78 15.04
N LEU A 5 -1.43 -31.89 13.79
CA LEU A 5 -1.13 -30.75 12.92
C LEU A 5 -2.46 -30.11 12.51
N THR A 6 -3.14 -29.51 13.48
CA THR A 6 -4.17 -28.52 13.19
C THR A 6 -3.44 -27.27 12.71
N SER A 7 -3.39 -27.06 11.40
CA SER A 7 -2.74 -25.89 10.80
C SER A 7 -3.33 -24.62 11.39
N ILE A 8 -2.56 -23.95 12.25
CA ILE A 8 -2.86 -22.59 12.70
C ILE A 8 -2.46 -21.68 11.54
N ALA A 9 -3.42 -20.92 11.00
CA ALA A 9 -3.12 -19.88 10.02
C ALA A 9 -2.96 -18.54 10.75
N ILE A 10 -1.80 -17.90 10.60
CA ILE A 10 -1.51 -16.58 11.16
C ILE A 10 -1.33 -15.61 10.00
N THR A 11 -2.13 -14.55 9.98
CA THR A 11 -2.01 -13.45 9.01
C THR A 11 -1.62 -12.19 9.74
N TYR A 12 -0.51 -11.57 9.32
CA TYR A 12 -0.06 -10.28 9.83
C TYR A 12 -0.50 -9.18 8.88
N GLY A 13 -1.31 -8.26 9.38
CA GLY A 13 -1.60 -6.99 8.75
C GLY A 13 -0.81 -5.86 9.43
N LEU A 14 -0.92 -4.65 8.86
CA LEU A 14 -0.22 -3.47 9.35
C LEU A 14 -0.60 -3.10 10.80
N HIS A 15 -1.89 -3.22 11.13
CA HIS A 15 -2.47 -2.80 12.41
C HIS A 15 -3.06 -3.95 13.25
N VAL A 16 -3.26 -5.11 12.65
CA VAL A 16 -3.88 -6.28 13.28
C VAL A 16 -3.17 -7.54 12.84
N ARG A 17 -3.08 -8.51 13.75
CA ARG A 17 -2.74 -9.90 13.43
C ARG A 17 -3.97 -10.75 13.71
N CYS A 18 -4.27 -11.68 12.81
CA CYS A 18 -5.40 -12.59 12.95
C CYS A 18 -4.89 -14.02 12.99
N ILE A 19 -5.36 -14.78 13.96
CA ILE A 19 -5.01 -16.19 14.17
C ILE A 19 -6.28 -17.01 14.00
N SER A 20 -6.26 -17.96 13.08
CA SER A 20 -7.37 -18.90 12.87
C SER A 20 -7.03 -20.24 13.50
N THR A 21 -7.78 -20.63 14.52
CA THR A 21 -7.66 -21.92 15.21
C THR A 21 -8.90 -22.77 14.97
N PRO A 22 -8.79 -24.11 14.89
CA PRO A 22 -9.96 -24.96 14.83
C PRO A 22 -10.70 -24.90 16.17
N VAL A 23 -12.02 -24.73 16.10
CA VAL A 23 -12.87 -24.82 17.27
C VAL A 23 -12.98 -26.29 17.66
N PRO A 24 -12.71 -26.66 18.93
CA PRO A 24 -12.97 -28.02 19.38
C PRO A 24 -14.47 -28.32 19.22
N THR A 25 -14.81 -29.22 18.30
CA THR A 25 -16.19 -29.64 18.07
C THR A 25 -16.67 -30.46 19.27
N PRO A 26 -17.83 -30.12 19.88
CA PRO A 26 -18.42 -30.98 20.89
C PRO A 26 -18.89 -32.28 20.21
N SER A 27 -18.30 -33.42 20.58
CA SER A 27 -18.78 -34.76 20.23
C SER A 27 -20.24 -34.97 20.69
N PRO A 28 -21.12 -35.67 19.96
CA PRO A 28 -20.92 -36.40 18.71
C PRO A 28 -21.59 -35.64 17.55
N THR A 29 -20.90 -34.68 16.95
CA THR A 29 -21.39 -34.15 15.68
C THR A 29 -21.36 -35.28 14.65
N PRO A 30 -22.45 -35.50 13.89
CA PRO A 30 -22.43 -36.42 12.78
C PRO A 30 -21.32 -36.00 11.81
N ASN A 31 -20.65 -36.99 11.23
CA ASN A 31 -19.41 -36.92 10.44
C ASN A 31 -19.43 -35.97 9.21
N PHE A 32 -20.48 -35.17 9.05
CA PHE A 32 -20.73 -34.22 7.97
C PHE A 32 -20.68 -32.74 8.40
N ALA A 33 -20.45 -32.43 9.68
CA ALA A 33 -20.27 -31.03 10.08
C ALA A 33 -18.90 -30.49 9.58
N PRO A 34 -18.86 -29.37 8.84
CA PRO A 34 -17.60 -28.75 8.46
C PRO A 34 -16.82 -28.35 9.72
N ALA A 35 -15.49 -28.49 9.69
CA ALA A 35 -14.64 -27.99 10.77
C ALA A 35 -14.86 -26.48 10.92
N LEU A 36 -15.31 -26.05 12.10
CA LEU A 36 -15.47 -24.63 12.40
C LEU A 36 -14.11 -24.07 12.77
N TYR A 37 -13.74 -22.95 12.16
CA TYR A 37 -12.55 -22.18 12.53
C TYR A 37 -12.99 -20.91 13.24
N GLN A 38 -12.31 -20.57 14.32
CA GLN A 38 -12.47 -19.30 15.00
C GLN A 38 -11.26 -18.42 14.69
N THR A 39 -11.52 -17.29 14.02
CA THR A 39 -10.52 -16.27 13.76
C THR A 39 -10.55 -15.23 14.87
N THR A 40 -9.46 -15.12 15.62
CA THR A 40 -9.28 -14.08 16.64
C THR A 40 -8.28 -13.06 16.13
N CYS A 41 -8.71 -11.80 16.04
CA CYS A 41 -7.86 -10.70 15.61
C CYS A 41 -7.47 -9.83 16.81
N SER A 42 -6.19 -9.53 16.94
CA SER A 42 -5.64 -8.64 17.96
C SER A 42 -4.83 -7.53 17.30
N ARG A 43 -4.72 -6.37 17.97
CA ARG A 43 -3.87 -5.26 17.50
C ARG A 43 -2.41 -5.72 17.35
N PHE A 44 -1.75 -5.21 16.32
CA PHE A 44 -0.34 -5.47 16.01
C PHE A 44 0.41 -4.14 15.80
N PRO A 45 1.67 -4.01 16.24
CA PRO A 45 2.44 -4.96 17.05
C PRO A 45 1.87 -5.08 18.47
N GLN A 46 2.03 -6.24 19.12
CA GLN A 46 1.64 -6.39 20.52
C GLN A 46 2.69 -5.76 21.45
N TYR A 47 2.31 -5.52 22.70
CA TYR A 47 3.24 -4.97 23.69
C TYR A 47 4.44 -5.89 23.90
N ASP A 48 4.22 -7.20 23.93
CA ASP A 48 5.27 -8.20 24.11
C ASP A 48 6.30 -8.18 22.96
N ASP A 49 5.85 -7.95 21.72
CA ASP A 49 6.71 -7.81 20.53
C ASP A 49 7.57 -6.52 20.55
N CYS A 50 7.35 -5.64 21.54
CA CYS A 50 8.01 -4.34 21.67
C CYS A 50 8.94 -4.24 22.89
N ILE A 51 9.14 -5.33 23.66
CA ILE A 51 9.99 -5.35 24.86
C ILE A 51 11.33 -6.04 24.55
N GLY A 52 12.40 -5.63 25.25
CA GLY A 52 13.70 -6.31 25.17
C GLY A 52 14.42 -6.07 23.84
N THR A 53 14.98 -7.14 23.27
CA THR A 53 15.71 -7.14 22.00
C THR A 53 14.84 -6.76 20.80
N ASP A 54 13.53 -6.93 20.93
CA ASP A 54 12.57 -6.80 19.82
C ASP A 54 12.03 -5.37 19.66
N ARG A 55 12.54 -4.43 20.47
CA ARG A 55 12.24 -2.99 20.32
C ARG A 55 12.53 -2.47 18.91
N ARG A 56 13.55 -3.03 18.22
CA ARG A 56 13.88 -2.66 16.84
C ARG A 56 12.75 -3.02 15.88
N PHE A 57 12.20 -4.23 16.01
CA PHE A 57 11.05 -4.71 15.22
C PHE A 57 9.88 -3.73 15.34
N CYS A 58 9.49 -3.42 16.57
CA CYS A 58 8.35 -2.55 16.85
C CYS A 58 8.54 -1.13 16.28
N SER A 59 9.75 -0.56 16.36
CA SER A 59 10.07 0.75 15.77
C SER A 59 9.97 0.73 14.24
N MET A 60 10.55 -0.29 13.61
CA MET A 60 10.52 -0.46 12.15
C MET A 60 9.10 -0.71 11.65
N TRP A 61 8.34 -1.59 12.29
CA TRP A 61 6.96 -1.89 11.92
C TRP A 61 6.05 -0.67 12.03
N ARG A 62 6.19 0.13 13.11
CA ARG A 62 5.46 1.40 13.23
C ARG A 62 5.82 2.39 12.12
N THR A 63 7.07 2.37 11.66
CA THR A 63 7.52 3.19 10.52
C THR A 63 6.85 2.74 9.22
N ILE A 64 6.75 1.42 8.97
CA ILE A 64 5.95 0.89 7.84
C ILE A 64 4.51 1.40 7.95
N GLY A 65 3.92 1.32 9.16
CA GLY A 65 2.60 1.85 9.48
C GLY A 65 2.39 3.30 9.05
N PHE A 66 3.34 4.15 9.42
CA PHE A 66 3.35 5.56 9.07
C PHE A 66 3.50 5.77 7.56
N LEU A 67 4.47 5.10 6.92
CA LEU A 67 4.74 5.24 5.49
C LEU A 67 3.54 4.85 4.63
N MET A 68 2.87 3.74 4.95
CA MET A 68 1.68 3.30 4.21
C MET A 68 0.48 4.24 4.41
N SER A 69 0.27 4.74 5.62
CA SER A 69 -0.77 5.74 5.88
C SER A 69 -0.49 7.06 5.14
N PHE A 70 0.78 7.48 5.11
CA PHE A 70 1.22 8.67 4.40
C PHE A 70 1.08 8.51 2.88
N ALA A 71 1.39 7.32 2.34
CA ALA A 71 1.17 7.00 0.94
C ALA A 71 -0.31 7.15 0.55
N VAL A 72 -1.25 6.65 1.35
CA VAL A 72 -2.70 6.79 1.09
C VAL A 72 -3.12 8.27 1.06
N LEU A 73 -2.60 9.10 1.97
CA LEU A 73 -2.86 10.55 1.95
C LEU A 73 -2.34 11.20 0.65
N LEU A 74 -1.13 10.84 0.22
CA LEU A 74 -0.53 11.36 -1.00
C LEU A 74 -1.28 10.89 -2.26
N GLU A 75 -1.76 9.65 -2.29
CA GLU A 75 -2.62 9.14 -3.37
C GLU A 75 -3.94 9.93 -3.42
N GLY A 76 -4.56 10.21 -2.28
CA GLY A 76 -5.74 11.08 -2.20
C GLY A 76 -5.47 12.48 -2.77
N MET A 77 -4.33 13.09 -2.41
CA MET A 77 -3.89 14.38 -2.96
C MET A 77 -3.61 14.31 -4.47
N THR A 78 -3.04 13.20 -4.94
CA THR A 78 -2.77 12.95 -6.36
C THR A 78 -4.08 12.87 -7.15
N LEU A 79 -5.08 12.14 -6.63
CA LEU A 79 -6.40 12.01 -7.22
C LEU A 79 -7.14 13.35 -7.30
N ILE A 80 -7.10 14.14 -6.22
CA ILE A 80 -7.68 15.50 -6.21
C ILE A 80 -6.97 16.39 -7.24
N THR A 81 -5.63 16.34 -7.28
CA THR A 81 -4.84 17.11 -8.25
C THR A 81 -5.20 16.72 -9.68
N TYR A 82 -5.37 15.43 -9.96
CA TYR A 82 -5.79 14.93 -11.26
C TYR A 82 -7.17 15.46 -11.67
N ILE A 83 -8.16 15.42 -10.76
CA ILE A 83 -9.51 15.96 -11.00
C ILE A 83 -9.46 17.47 -11.30
N ILE A 84 -8.68 18.24 -10.53
CA ILE A 84 -8.52 19.68 -10.73
C ILE A 84 -7.88 19.98 -12.09
N ILE A 85 -6.88 19.19 -12.50
CA ILE A 85 -6.22 19.34 -13.80
C ILE A 85 -7.22 19.09 -14.94
N LEU A 86 -8.02 18.02 -14.84
CA LEU A 86 -9.02 17.69 -15.86
C LEU A 86 -10.16 18.71 -15.94
N SER A 87 -10.56 19.26 -14.79
CA SER A 87 -11.66 20.25 -14.70
C SER A 87 -11.18 21.68 -14.98
N GLY A 88 -9.88 21.91 -15.01
CA GLY A 88 -9.27 23.23 -15.12
C GLY A 88 -9.11 23.72 -16.56
N GLY A 89 -8.98 25.05 -16.70
CA GLY A 89 -8.59 25.66 -17.97
C GLY A 89 -7.14 25.39 -18.36
N LYS A 90 -6.74 25.84 -19.55
CA LYS A 90 -5.40 25.65 -20.11
C LYS A 90 -4.26 25.93 -19.12
N GLN A 91 -4.33 27.07 -18.40
CA GLN A 91 -3.30 27.47 -17.44
C GLN A 91 -3.10 26.46 -16.29
N ILE A 92 -4.20 25.89 -15.78
CA ILE A 92 -4.15 24.88 -14.71
C ILE A 92 -3.53 23.59 -15.25
N ARG A 93 -3.86 23.18 -16.48
CA ARG A 93 -3.26 21.99 -17.10
C ARG A 93 -1.75 22.14 -17.26
N GLU A 94 -1.28 23.24 -17.84
CA GLU A 94 0.15 23.47 -18.09
C GLU A 94 1.02 23.43 -16.82
N ARG A 95 0.55 24.01 -15.72
CA ARG A 95 1.26 23.99 -14.43
C ARG A 95 0.99 22.70 -13.65
N GLY A 96 -0.23 22.21 -13.71
CA GLY A 96 -0.73 21.10 -12.91
C GLY A 96 -0.04 19.78 -13.24
N TRP A 97 0.28 19.50 -14.50
CA TRP A 97 0.99 18.26 -14.87
C TRP A 97 2.32 18.09 -14.14
N ARG A 98 3.07 19.18 -13.93
CA ARG A 98 4.33 19.14 -13.16
C ARG A 98 4.11 18.79 -11.70
N ILE A 99 3.05 19.34 -11.10
CA ILE A 99 2.66 19.06 -9.71
C ILE A 99 2.19 17.61 -9.58
N LEU A 100 1.42 17.11 -10.55
CA LEU A 100 0.98 15.72 -10.59
C LEU A 100 2.16 14.75 -10.71
N THR A 101 3.13 15.02 -11.60
CA THR A 101 4.36 14.21 -11.70
C THR A 101 5.10 14.17 -10.37
N PHE A 102 5.23 15.30 -9.67
CA PHE A 102 5.89 15.35 -8.36
C PHE A 102 5.16 14.46 -7.33
N PHE A 103 3.84 14.55 -7.23
CA PHE A 103 3.07 13.71 -6.31
C PHE A 103 3.19 12.22 -6.65
N LEU A 104 3.12 11.84 -7.93
CA LEU A 104 3.26 10.45 -8.37
C LEU A 104 4.64 9.86 -8.01
N VAL A 105 5.71 10.63 -8.19
CA VAL A 105 7.07 10.21 -7.76
C VAL A 105 7.12 10.04 -6.25
N LEU A 106 6.54 10.99 -5.50
CA LEU A 106 6.56 10.95 -4.04
C LEU A 106 5.77 9.75 -3.50
N VAL A 107 4.59 9.45 -4.05
CA VAL A 107 3.82 8.22 -3.76
C VAL A 107 4.67 6.98 -3.99
N GLY A 108 5.29 6.88 -5.18
CA GLY A 108 6.11 5.73 -5.54
C GLY A 108 7.29 5.51 -4.60
N LEU A 109 8.00 6.59 -4.21
CA LEU A 109 9.12 6.51 -3.26
C LEU A 109 8.67 6.13 -1.85
N VAL A 110 7.57 6.69 -1.36
CA VAL A 110 7.05 6.39 -0.02
C VAL A 110 6.59 4.93 0.05
N GLN A 111 5.81 4.46 -0.93
CA GLN A 111 5.40 3.05 -1.00
C GLN A 111 6.62 2.13 -1.12
N CYS A 112 7.54 2.40 -2.04
CA CYS A 112 8.75 1.61 -2.20
C CYS A 112 9.57 1.54 -0.89
N SER A 113 9.71 2.66 -0.16
CA SER A 113 10.41 2.67 1.12
C SER A 113 9.70 1.82 2.19
N GLY A 114 8.37 1.91 2.30
CA GLY A 114 7.61 1.10 3.26
C GLY A 114 7.69 -0.40 2.93
N MET A 115 7.64 -0.72 1.64
CA MET A 115 7.75 -2.09 1.13
C MET A 115 9.15 -2.67 1.33
N ALA A 116 10.20 -1.87 1.12
CA ALA A 116 11.58 -2.26 1.35
C ALA A 116 11.86 -2.55 2.83
N VAL A 117 11.28 -1.77 3.75
CA VAL A 117 11.38 -2.04 5.19
C VAL A 117 10.61 -3.31 5.56
N ALA A 118 9.42 -3.54 4.96
CA ALA A 118 8.64 -4.75 5.18
C ALA A 118 9.38 -6.01 4.70
N SER A 119 9.98 -5.97 3.51
CA SER A 119 10.78 -7.10 3.00
C SER A 119 12.05 -7.30 3.81
N TYR A 120 12.72 -6.22 4.23
CA TYR A 120 13.89 -6.32 5.10
C TYR A 120 13.55 -7.04 6.40
N LEU A 121 12.41 -6.71 7.02
CA LEU A 121 11.99 -7.34 8.27
C LEU A 121 11.60 -8.80 8.05
N HIS A 122 10.95 -9.13 6.94
CA HIS A 122 10.63 -10.51 6.58
C HIS A 122 11.88 -11.40 6.48
N ASP A 123 12.97 -10.88 5.91
CA ASP A 123 14.19 -11.65 5.69
C ASP A 123 15.13 -11.69 6.91
N ASN A 124 15.09 -10.68 7.77
CA ASN A 124 16.10 -10.49 8.84
C ASN A 124 15.56 -10.72 10.25
N ASP A 125 14.25 -10.79 10.44
CA ASP A 125 13.65 -10.86 11.75
C ASP A 125 13.13 -12.26 12.08
N ASP A 126 13.49 -12.75 13.26
CA ASP A 126 13.14 -14.10 13.72
C ASP A 126 11.63 -14.33 13.81
N HIS A 127 10.81 -13.28 13.89
CA HIS A 127 9.34 -13.41 13.92
C HIS A 127 8.75 -14.07 12.66
N PHE A 128 9.47 -14.08 11.54
CA PHE A 128 9.01 -14.60 10.25
C PHE A 128 9.67 -15.93 9.83
N TYR A 129 10.10 -16.75 10.78
CA TYR A 129 10.76 -18.04 10.52
C TYR A 129 9.92 -19.05 9.71
N LEU A 130 10.63 -19.98 9.05
CA LEU A 130 10.20 -20.92 8.00
C LEU A 130 8.68 -21.15 7.84
N GLY A 131 8.11 -20.53 6.81
CA GLY A 131 6.75 -20.81 6.31
C GLY A 131 5.96 -19.56 5.95
N PHE A 132 6.34 -18.38 6.47
CA PHE A 132 5.69 -17.14 6.11
C PHE A 132 5.89 -16.78 4.64
N ARG A 133 4.82 -16.26 4.04
CA ARG A 133 4.79 -15.75 2.67
C ARG A 133 4.28 -14.31 2.73
N LEU A 134 4.82 -13.47 1.86
CA LEU A 134 4.27 -12.14 1.63
C LEU A 134 2.88 -12.31 1.00
N ASP A 135 1.88 -11.70 1.62
CA ASP A 135 0.48 -11.78 1.19
C ASP A 135 0.27 -11.02 -0.12
N ASP A 136 -0.87 -11.25 -0.79
CA ASP A 136 -1.25 -10.62 -2.05
C ASP A 136 -1.23 -9.09 -1.95
N SER A 137 -1.47 -8.52 -0.76
CA SER A 137 -1.35 -7.08 -0.49
C SER A 137 0.04 -6.53 -0.79
N PHE A 138 1.10 -7.33 -0.60
CA PHE A 138 2.46 -6.91 -0.93
C PHE A 138 2.63 -6.81 -2.46
N ILE A 139 2.09 -7.77 -3.20
CA ILE A 139 2.12 -7.78 -4.67
C ILE A 139 1.32 -6.59 -5.20
N LEU A 140 0.11 -6.36 -4.69
CA LEU A 140 -0.75 -5.24 -5.10
C LEU A 140 -0.09 -3.88 -4.83
N CYS A 141 0.52 -3.69 -3.65
CA CYS A 141 1.27 -2.47 -3.35
C CYS A 141 2.49 -2.33 -4.28
N THR A 142 3.16 -3.44 -4.61
CA THR A 142 4.28 -3.44 -5.55
C THR A 142 3.88 -2.99 -6.96
N VAL A 143 2.76 -3.52 -7.45
CA VAL A 143 2.18 -3.09 -8.72
C VAL A 143 1.78 -1.61 -8.66
N SER A 144 1.20 -1.15 -7.55
CA SER A 144 0.79 0.24 -7.36
C SER A 144 1.95 1.23 -7.52
N TRP A 145 3.05 1.06 -6.78
CA TRP A 145 4.16 2.00 -6.86
C TRP A 145 4.87 1.96 -8.22
N CYS A 146 4.94 0.79 -8.86
CA CYS A 146 5.44 0.65 -10.23
C CYS A 146 4.57 1.45 -11.22
N LEU A 147 3.24 1.30 -11.15
CA LEU A 147 2.31 2.05 -12.00
C LEU A 147 2.40 3.56 -11.73
N ALA A 148 2.53 3.99 -10.48
CA ALA A 148 2.70 5.41 -10.14
C ALA A 148 3.96 6.01 -10.79
N LEU A 149 5.10 5.30 -10.73
CA LEU A 149 6.34 5.75 -11.36
C LEU A 149 6.29 5.72 -12.89
N LEU A 150 5.67 4.69 -13.48
CA LEU A 150 5.44 4.62 -14.93
C LEU A 150 4.54 5.76 -15.41
N CYS A 151 3.46 6.06 -14.67
CA CYS A 151 2.62 7.22 -14.93
C CYS A 151 3.41 8.53 -14.83
N ALA A 152 4.22 8.69 -13.77
CA ALA A 152 5.07 9.88 -13.61
C ALA A 152 6.02 10.07 -14.80
N LEU A 153 6.68 9.00 -15.23
CA LEU A 153 7.57 8.99 -16.39
C LEU A 153 6.80 9.35 -17.67
N SER A 154 5.63 8.76 -17.89
CA SER A 154 4.80 9.04 -19.07
C SER A 154 4.37 10.50 -19.15
N VAL A 155 3.90 11.09 -18.03
CA VAL A 155 3.51 12.50 -17.95
C VAL A 155 4.71 13.41 -18.14
N TYR A 156 5.86 13.05 -17.56
CA TYR A 156 7.10 13.80 -17.73
C TYR A 156 7.55 13.83 -19.19
N VAL A 157 7.57 12.67 -19.86
CA VAL A 157 7.91 12.56 -21.29
C VAL A 157 6.90 13.32 -22.14
N ALA A 158 5.60 13.19 -21.87
CA ALA A 158 4.54 13.91 -22.55
C ALA A 158 4.75 15.44 -22.46
N ALA A 159 5.10 15.95 -21.28
CA ALA A 159 5.37 17.37 -21.08
C ALA A 159 6.60 17.90 -21.84
N ARG A 160 7.49 17.03 -22.33
CA ARG A 160 8.68 17.41 -23.12
C ARG A 160 8.48 17.23 -24.61
N VAL A 161 7.67 16.27 -25.03
CA VAL A 161 7.45 15.90 -26.43
C VAL A 161 6.26 16.65 -27.05
N LEU A 162 5.17 16.84 -26.31
CA LEU A 162 4.00 17.50 -26.86
C LEU A 162 4.25 19.02 -27.00
N PRO A 163 3.91 19.62 -28.15
CA PRO A 163 3.89 21.08 -28.27
C PRO A 163 2.88 21.66 -27.26
N SER A 164 3.15 22.86 -26.75
CA SER A 164 2.15 23.59 -25.94
C SER A 164 0.88 23.74 -26.78
N GLU A 165 -0.27 23.35 -26.22
CA GLU A 165 -1.57 23.53 -26.87
C GLU A 165 -1.70 25.01 -27.26
N GLY A 166 -1.73 25.34 -28.56
CA GLY A 166 -1.83 26.71 -29.05
C GLY A 166 -2.96 27.45 -28.33
N GLY A 167 -2.63 28.52 -27.61
CA GLY A 167 -3.60 29.27 -26.83
C GLY A 167 -4.29 30.27 -27.73
N TYR A 168 -5.58 30.06 -27.97
CA TYR A 168 -6.54 30.99 -28.59
C TYR A 168 -5.88 32.20 -29.24
N GLU A 169 -5.68 32.16 -30.55
CA GLU A 169 -5.49 33.38 -31.33
C GLU A 169 -6.70 34.29 -31.02
N LEU A 170 -6.44 35.50 -30.52
CA LEU A 170 -7.49 36.50 -30.43
C LEU A 170 -7.99 36.70 -31.87
N ILE A 171 -9.26 36.39 -32.13
CA ILE A 171 -9.92 36.82 -33.35
C ILE A 171 -9.79 38.35 -33.34
N PRO A 172 -9.15 38.97 -34.36
CA PRO A 172 -9.06 40.42 -34.41
C PRO A 172 -10.48 40.98 -34.38
N ASP A 173 -10.71 41.97 -33.51
CA ASP A 173 -11.97 42.73 -33.56
C ASP A 173 -12.12 43.29 -34.98
N PRO A 174 -13.29 43.16 -35.62
CA PRO A 174 -13.51 43.79 -36.91
C PRO A 174 -13.30 45.30 -36.75
N ASP A 175 -12.35 45.79 -37.52
CA ASP A 175 -12.08 47.20 -37.77
C ASP A 175 -13.40 47.96 -38.00
N ASN A 176 -13.67 48.97 -37.16
CA ASN A 176 -14.72 49.96 -37.40
C ASN A 176 -14.22 51.06 -38.32
#